data_AF-A0A061QUE0-F1
#
_entry.id   AF-A0A061QUE0-F1
#
_cell.length_a   1.000
_cell.length_b   1.000
_cell.length_c   1.000
_cell.angle_alpha   90.00
_cell.angle_beta   90.00
_cell.angle_gamma   90.00
#
_symmetry.space_group_name_H-M   'P 1'
#
loop_
_entity.id
_entity.type
_entity.pdbx_description
1 polymer ?
#
loop_
_entity_poly.entity_id
_entity_poly.type
_entity_poly.pdbx_seq_one_letter_code
_entity_poly.pdbx_strand_id
1 'polypeptide(L)'
;MRTLNVLPTTKACSERLQASRIFPLNHSDTPRRNSKVSRRQHSYCKRSVSFSGFEASRRGFAKALVGFSSMWMQTSSAARAGGDEDVDFKYWRLWVSTDGHTHISQTSISDFEMKGYSKAPQAVRERGIPEPVKTVFTQLPRAFDNPWHYCPTSQFVFVTKGSWWIQTTDGTRVTLGTNDLLYQDNSEAVAELLGDVGLENAGKHASGTDDDLCQQVIVQVKRDPVLNENKPF
;
A
#
# COMPACT_ATOMS: atom_id res chain seq x y z
N MET A 1 78.76 10.05 -31.65
CA MET A 1 78.59 8.65 -32.11
C MET A 1 77.91 7.86 -31.00
N ARG A 2 76.82 7.14 -31.33
CA ARG A 2 76.18 5.99 -30.63
C ARG A 2 75.48 6.27 -29.28
N THR A 3 74.15 6.42 -29.21
CA THR A 3 73.00 5.46 -29.28
C THR A 3 72.54 4.89 -27.92
N LEU A 4 71.35 5.35 -27.51
CA LEU A 4 70.19 4.72 -26.84
C LEU A 4 70.33 3.33 -26.17
N ASN A 5 69.73 3.19 -24.97
CA ASN A 5 68.55 2.34 -24.75
C ASN A 5 67.94 2.48 -23.34
N VAL A 6 66.68 2.06 -23.23
CA VAL A 6 65.64 2.46 -22.27
C VAL A 6 64.88 1.19 -21.78
N LEU A 7 64.49 1.18 -20.48
CA LEU A 7 63.41 0.41 -19.78
C LEU A 7 63.65 -1.08 -19.34
N PRO A 8 62.79 -1.69 -18.47
CA PRO A 8 62.73 -1.53 -16.99
C PRO A 8 62.49 -2.90 -16.26
N THR A 9 62.23 -2.96 -14.94
CA THR A 9 61.30 -3.96 -14.34
C THR A 9 60.96 -3.69 -12.86
N THR A 10 59.73 -4.09 -12.52
CA THR A 10 58.94 -3.87 -11.30
C THR A 10 59.09 -4.98 -10.26
N LYS A 11 58.89 -4.70 -8.96
CA LYS A 11 57.71 -5.07 -8.09
C LYS A 11 58.18 -5.88 -6.87
N ALA A 12 57.94 -5.34 -5.67
CA ALA A 12 58.03 -6.05 -4.40
C ALA A 12 56.64 -6.09 -3.75
N CYS A 13 56.20 -7.27 -3.33
CA CYS A 13 54.95 -7.52 -2.60
C CYS A 13 55.33 -8.10 -1.24
N SER A 14 54.93 -7.46 -0.13
CA SER A 14 55.15 -7.96 1.23
C SER A 14 53.87 -8.57 1.79
N GLU A 15 54.01 -9.78 2.33
CA GLU A 15 53.01 -10.53 3.08
C GLU A 15 52.57 -9.79 4.36
N ARG A 16 51.28 -9.89 4.70
CA ARG A 16 50.80 -9.65 6.06
C ARG A 16 49.70 -10.65 6.43
N LEU A 17 49.97 -11.36 7.52
CA LEU A 17 49.16 -12.36 8.21
C LEU A 17 47.81 -11.82 8.66
N GLN A 18 46.74 -12.61 8.50
CA GLN A 18 45.61 -12.62 9.43
C GLN A 18 45.09 -14.06 9.61
N ALA A 19 45.12 -14.53 10.85
CA ALA A 19 44.49 -15.77 11.29
C ALA A 19 43.11 -15.44 11.84
N SER A 20 42.05 -15.96 11.22
CA SER A 20 40.67 -15.88 11.70
C SER A 20 40.24 -17.20 12.33
N ARG A 21 39.62 -17.09 13.51
CA ARG A 21 39.08 -18.18 14.33
C ARG A 21 37.84 -18.77 13.66
N ILE A 22 37.78 -20.09 13.57
CA ILE A 22 36.62 -20.87 13.12
C ILE A 22 35.82 -21.30 14.35
N PHE A 23 34.52 -20.98 14.39
CA PHE A 23 33.52 -21.64 15.25
C PHE A 23 32.79 -22.71 14.43
N PRO A 24 32.46 -23.88 15.02
CA PRO A 24 31.89 -24.99 14.27
C PRO A 24 30.36 -24.91 14.12
N LEU A 25 29.90 -25.49 13.01
CA LEU A 25 28.53 -25.77 12.60
C LEU A 25 27.83 -26.73 13.57
N ASN A 26 26.59 -26.38 13.97
CA ASN A 26 25.62 -27.32 14.52
C ASN A 26 24.60 -27.67 13.44
N HIS A 27 24.66 -28.89 12.92
CA HIS A 27 23.55 -29.54 12.21
C HIS A 27 23.08 -30.73 13.04
N SER A 28 21.81 -30.72 13.42
CA SER A 28 21.11 -31.89 13.96
C SER A 28 19.78 -32.06 13.23
N ASP A 29 19.57 -33.29 12.78
CA ASP A 29 18.47 -33.83 11.98
C ASP A 29 17.07 -33.63 12.60
N THR A 30 16.02 -33.60 11.76
CA THR A 30 15.05 -34.72 11.65
C THR A 30 13.95 -34.47 10.60
N PRO A 31 13.35 -35.54 10.00
CA PRO A 31 12.42 -35.45 8.89
C PRO A 31 10.95 -35.67 9.32
N ARG A 32 9.97 -35.02 8.66
CA ARG A 32 8.55 -35.43 8.77
C ARG A 32 7.75 -35.33 7.46
N ARG A 33 7.51 -36.54 6.93
CA ARG A 33 6.23 -37.14 6.52
C ARG A 33 5.14 -36.26 5.87
N ASN A 34 4.89 -36.61 4.61
CA ASN A 34 3.63 -36.42 3.88
C ASN A 34 2.42 -37.05 4.60
N SER A 35 1.31 -36.32 4.65
CA SER A 35 -0.03 -36.91 4.71
C SER A 35 -1.04 -36.03 3.95
N LYS A 36 -1.52 -36.56 2.82
CA LYS A 36 -2.68 -36.08 2.07
C LYS A 36 -3.91 -36.06 2.99
N VAL A 37 -4.65 -34.96 3.02
CA VAL A 37 -6.00 -34.90 3.58
C VAL A 37 -6.96 -34.46 2.49
N SER A 38 -7.77 -35.42 2.03
CA SER A 38 -8.97 -35.20 1.21
C SER A 38 -10.13 -34.87 2.13
N ARG A 39 -10.85 -33.78 1.88
CA ARG A 39 -12.19 -33.55 2.45
C ARG A 39 -13.16 -32.96 1.42
N ARG A 40 -14.14 -33.83 1.14
CA ARG A 40 -15.46 -33.68 0.51
C ARG A 40 -16.07 -32.28 0.58
N GLN A 41 -16.46 -31.76 -0.58
CA GLN A 41 -17.42 -30.67 -0.72
C GLN A 41 -18.84 -31.17 -0.39
N HIS A 42 -19.54 -30.47 0.50
CA HIS A 42 -20.98 -30.63 0.72
C HIS A 42 -21.73 -29.55 -0.07
N SER A 43 -22.61 -29.99 -0.97
CA SER A 43 -23.52 -29.18 -1.75
C SER A 43 -24.68 -28.68 -0.87
N TYR A 44 -24.92 -27.36 -0.86
CA TYR A 44 -26.09 -26.78 -0.21
C TYR A 44 -27.28 -26.75 -1.17
N CYS A 45 -28.35 -27.44 -0.78
CA CYS A 45 -29.64 -27.49 -1.44
C CYS A 45 -30.45 -26.21 -1.13
N LYS A 46 -30.88 -25.49 -2.17
CA LYS A 46 -31.84 -24.37 -2.08
C LYS A 46 -33.25 -24.92 -1.86
N ARG A 47 -33.93 -24.52 -0.79
CA ARG A 47 -35.40 -24.64 -0.66
C ARG A 47 -36.02 -23.24 -0.73
N SER A 48 -36.77 -23.01 -1.79
CA SER A 48 -37.78 -21.95 -1.89
C SER A 48 -39.04 -22.39 -1.13
N VAL A 49 -39.64 -21.48 -0.37
CA VAL A 49 -40.96 -21.68 0.24
C VAL A 49 -41.91 -20.69 -0.41
N SER A 50 -42.86 -21.22 -1.17
CA SER A 50 -44.04 -20.53 -1.68
C SER A 50 -45.12 -20.52 -0.61
N PHE A 51 -45.73 -19.36 -0.37
CA PHE A 51 -46.95 -19.25 0.45
C PHE A 51 -48.15 -19.01 -0.47
N SER A 52 -49.13 -19.90 -0.39
CA SER A 52 -50.40 -19.85 -1.08
C SER A 52 -51.53 -19.60 -0.08
N GLY A 53 -52.41 -18.65 -0.42
CA GLY A 53 -53.87 -18.76 -0.19
C GLY A 53 -54.40 -18.37 1.19
N PHE A 54 -55.23 -17.32 1.21
CA PHE A 54 -56.48 -17.30 1.98
C PHE A 54 -57.47 -16.28 1.36
N GLU A 55 -58.47 -16.80 0.66
CA GLU A 55 -59.81 -16.21 0.44
C GLU A 55 -60.65 -16.52 1.70
N ALA A 56 -61.74 -15.87 2.11
CA ALA A 56 -62.55 -14.73 1.68
C ALA A 56 -63.48 -14.40 2.87
N SER A 57 -64.04 -13.18 2.97
CA SER A 57 -65.43 -13.01 3.42
C SER A 57 -65.96 -11.60 3.15
N ARG A 58 -67.19 -11.54 2.65
CA ARG A 58 -67.92 -10.36 2.18
C ARG A 58 -68.77 -9.73 3.29
N ARG A 59 -68.95 -8.40 3.21
CA ARG A 59 -70.12 -7.53 3.57
C ARG A 59 -69.57 -6.10 3.53
N GLY A 60 -69.97 -5.15 2.68
CA GLY A 60 -71.31 -4.80 2.24
C GLY A 60 -71.76 -3.55 3.00
N PHE A 61 -71.35 -2.34 2.59
CA PHE A 61 -72.01 -1.08 2.95
C PHE A 61 -71.82 -0.03 1.84
N ALA A 62 -72.87 0.74 1.60
CA ALA A 62 -73.07 1.59 0.45
C ALA A 62 -72.59 3.05 0.65
N LYS A 63 -72.25 3.67 -0.48
CA LYS A 63 -72.37 5.09 -0.86
C LYS A 63 -71.92 6.17 0.14
N ALA A 64 -70.87 6.90 -0.25
CA ALA A 64 -70.89 8.37 -0.30
C ALA A 64 -69.85 8.87 -1.31
N LEU A 65 -70.34 9.49 -2.39
CA LEU A 65 -69.57 10.34 -3.28
C LEU A 65 -69.34 11.67 -2.57
N VAL A 66 -68.10 11.97 -2.21
CA VAL A 66 -67.63 13.36 -2.04
C VAL A 66 -66.23 13.41 -2.63
N GLY A 67 -66.12 14.13 -3.74
CA GLY A 67 -64.83 14.44 -4.35
C GLY A 67 -64.03 15.34 -3.42
N PHE A 68 -62.85 14.88 -3.05
CA PHE A 68 -61.73 15.73 -2.69
C PHE A 68 -60.54 15.25 -3.50
N SER A 69 -60.29 15.95 -4.61
CA SER A 69 -59.03 15.88 -5.34
C SER A 69 -57.97 16.60 -4.50
N SER A 70 -57.47 15.94 -3.47
CA SER A 70 -56.24 16.36 -2.80
C SER A 70 -55.09 15.67 -3.54
N MET A 71 -54.61 16.38 -4.54
CA MET A 71 -53.37 16.12 -5.25
C MET A 71 -52.24 16.01 -4.20
N TRP A 72 -51.86 14.78 -3.87
CA TRP A 72 -50.64 14.53 -3.13
C TRP A 72 -49.50 14.96 -4.04
N MET A 73 -48.99 16.19 -3.85
CA MET A 73 -47.67 16.55 -4.36
C MET A 73 -46.69 15.61 -3.68
N GLN A 74 -46.34 14.52 -4.39
CA GLN A 74 -45.06 13.87 -4.20
C GLN A 74 -44.01 14.95 -4.49
N THR A 75 -43.53 15.59 -3.43
CA THR A 75 -42.22 16.22 -3.47
C THR A 75 -41.24 15.09 -3.67
N SER A 76 -40.97 14.76 -4.93
CA SER A 76 -39.77 14.06 -5.33
C SER A 76 -38.62 14.95 -4.90
N SER A 77 -38.16 14.78 -3.66
CA SER A 77 -36.81 15.13 -3.29
C SER A 77 -35.92 14.16 -4.06
N ALA A 78 -35.73 14.45 -5.36
CA ALA A 78 -34.55 13.99 -6.05
C ALA A 78 -33.40 14.39 -5.14
N ALA A 79 -32.72 13.39 -4.56
CA ALA A 79 -31.46 13.60 -3.92
C ALA A 79 -30.65 14.46 -4.88
N ARG A 80 -30.39 15.72 -4.51
CA ARG A 80 -29.44 16.52 -5.23
C ARG A 80 -28.15 15.71 -5.19
N ALA A 81 -27.76 15.18 -6.34
CA ALA A 81 -26.44 14.61 -6.51
C ALA A 81 -25.48 15.65 -5.95
N GLY A 82 -24.73 15.25 -4.91
CA GLY A 82 -23.73 16.08 -4.28
C GLY A 82 -22.86 16.69 -5.37
N GLY A 83 -22.60 17.98 -5.22
CA GLY A 83 -21.90 18.79 -6.19
C GLY A 83 -20.53 18.26 -6.54
N ASP A 84 -19.99 18.91 -7.56
CA ASP A 84 -18.67 18.84 -8.18
C ASP A 84 -17.53 19.10 -7.15
N GLU A 85 -17.48 18.31 -6.08
CA GLU A 85 -16.35 18.26 -5.17
C GLU A 85 -15.20 17.60 -5.92
N ASP A 86 -14.06 18.27 -5.96
CA ASP A 86 -12.81 17.76 -6.52
C ASP A 86 -12.46 16.45 -5.79
N VAL A 87 -12.78 15.29 -6.40
CA VAL A 87 -12.66 13.96 -5.78
C VAL A 87 -11.20 13.49 -5.84
N ASP A 88 -10.33 14.29 -5.26
CA ASP A 88 -8.91 14.01 -5.16
C ASP A 88 -8.66 13.17 -3.90
N PHE A 89 -8.23 11.92 -4.08
CA PHE A 89 -7.88 11.05 -2.96
C PHE A 89 -6.46 11.39 -2.48
N LYS A 90 -6.34 12.14 -1.38
CA LYS A 90 -5.04 12.59 -0.85
C LYS A 90 -4.26 11.45 -0.18
N TYR A 91 -2.94 11.44 -0.40
CA TYR A 91 -2.01 10.51 0.25
C TYR A 91 -0.61 11.13 0.35
N TRP A 92 0.22 10.59 1.24
CA TRP A 92 1.64 10.89 1.32
C TRP A 92 2.41 10.08 0.29
N ARG A 93 3.32 10.72 -0.43
CA ARG A 93 4.22 10.07 -1.38
C ARG A 93 5.64 10.16 -0.84
N LEU A 94 6.33 9.02 -0.75
CA LEU A 94 7.78 8.96 -0.54
C LEU A 94 8.44 8.42 -1.80
N TRP A 95 9.31 9.20 -2.42
CA TRP A 95 9.99 8.87 -3.68
C TRP A 95 11.48 9.21 -3.61
N VAL A 96 12.23 8.76 -4.62
CA VAL A 96 13.67 8.99 -4.72
C VAL A 96 13.97 9.84 -5.95
N SER A 97 14.80 10.87 -5.80
CA SER A 97 15.28 11.70 -6.90
C SER A 97 16.51 11.08 -7.57
N THR A 98 16.84 11.56 -8.77
CA THR A 98 18.00 11.07 -9.54
C THR A 98 19.35 11.34 -8.90
N ASP A 99 19.44 12.30 -7.98
CA ASP A 99 20.65 12.56 -7.17
C ASP A 99 20.71 11.69 -5.90
N GLY A 100 19.76 10.77 -5.73
CA GLY A 100 19.75 9.78 -4.66
C GLY A 100 19.04 10.22 -3.38
N HIS A 101 18.54 11.45 -3.28
CA HIS A 101 17.78 11.87 -2.11
C HIS A 101 16.37 11.26 -2.11
N THR A 102 15.89 10.86 -0.92
CA THR A 102 14.46 10.63 -0.69
C THR A 102 13.75 11.92 -0.33
N HIS A 103 12.48 11.98 -0.73
CA HIS A 103 11.57 13.08 -0.48
C HIS A 103 10.24 12.55 0.03
N ILE A 104 9.51 13.37 0.79
CA ILE A 104 8.14 13.05 1.22
C ILE A 104 7.24 14.28 1.15
N SER A 105 6.07 14.14 0.53
CA SER A 105 5.10 15.23 0.39
C SER A 105 3.69 14.68 0.17
N GLN A 106 2.67 15.51 0.35
CA GLN A 106 1.29 15.14 0.02
C GLN A 106 1.02 15.31 -1.48
N THR A 107 0.24 14.39 -2.04
CA THR A 107 -0.28 14.45 -3.40
C THR A 107 -1.68 13.83 -3.45
N SER A 108 -2.28 13.71 -4.64
CA SER A 108 -3.58 13.08 -4.87
C SER A 108 -3.51 11.98 -5.90
N ILE A 109 -4.40 11.00 -5.77
CA ILE A 109 -4.89 10.21 -6.90
C ILE A 109 -6.03 11.01 -7.52
N SER A 110 -6.05 11.15 -8.84
CA SER A 110 -7.08 11.85 -9.59
C SER A 110 -7.76 10.91 -10.60
N ASP A 111 -8.52 11.48 -11.55
CA ASP A 111 -9.15 10.78 -12.69
C ASP A 111 -10.10 9.65 -12.27
N PHE A 112 -10.93 9.90 -11.25
CA PHE A 112 -11.98 8.99 -10.87
C PHE A 112 -13.12 8.99 -11.90
N GLU A 113 -13.63 7.81 -12.21
CA GLU A 113 -14.77 7.65 -13.10
C GLU A 113 -16.02 7.30 -12.28
N MET A 114 -17.10 8.04 -12.48
CA MET A 114 -18.40 7.71 -11.88
C MET A 114 -18.95 6.44 -12.54
N LYS A 115 -18.92 5.32 -11.83
CA LYS A 115 -19.44 4.03 -12.33
C LYS A 115 -20.12 3.21 -11.25
N GLY A 116 -20.97 2.27 -11.68
CA GLY A 116 -21.60 1.30 -10.79
C GLY A 116 -20.54 0.36 -10.19
N TYR A 117 -20.22 0.55 -8.92
CA TYR A 117 -19.34 -0.38 -8.17
C TYR A 117 -20.15 -1.45 -7.42
N SER A 118 -21.33 -1.06 -6.94
CA SER A 118 -22.31 -1.97 -6.34
C SER A 118 -23.72 -1.53 -6.77
N LYS A 119 -24.69 -1.47 -5.85
CA LYS A 119 -26.06 -1.04 -6.13
C LYS A 119 -26.20 0.43 -6.53
N ALA A 120 -25.24 1.27 -6.18
CA ALA A 120 -25.22 2.70 -6.50
C ALA A 120 -23.90 3.07 -7.21
N PRO A 121 -23.91 4.09 -8.09
CA PRO A 121 -22.68 4.61 -8.67
C PRO A 121 -21.83 5.31 -7.61
N GLN A 122 -20.51 5.22 -7.76
CA GLN A 122 -19.54 5.97 -6.97
C GLN A 122 -18.35 6.34 -7.86
N ALA A 123 -17.55 7.30 -7.41
CA ALA A 123 -16.29 7.65 -8.04
C ALA A 123 -15.30 6.50 -7.84
N VAL A 124 -14.76 5.93 -8.93
CA VAL A 124 -13.85 4.79 -8.87
C VAL A 124 -12.62 5.04 -9.74
N ARG A 125 -11.44 4.81 -9.17
CA ARG A 125 -10.15 4.75 -9.89
C ARG A 125 -9.56 3.35 -9.75
N GLU A 126 -9.55 2.60 -10.85
CA GLU A 126 -8.93 1.26 -10.94
C GLU A 126 -7.75 1.23 -11.90
N ARG A 127 -7.86 1.95 -13.02
CA ARG A 127 -6.79 2.04 -14.03
C ARG A 127 -5.58 2.76 -13.45
N GLY A 128 -4.39 2.20 -13.68
CA GLY A 128 -3.13 2.79 -13.22
C GLY A 128 -2.78 2.49 -11.76
N ILE A 129 -3.71 1.90 -11.00
CA ILE A 129 -3.45 1.41 -9.65
C ILE A 129 -2.76 0.03 -9.73
N PRO A 130 -1.60 -0.18 -9.09
CA PRO A 130 -0.84 -1.41 -9.22
C PRO A 130 -1.51 -2.58 -8.49
N GLU A 131 -1.29 -3.79 -8.98
CA GLU A 131 -1.89 -5.01 -8.42
C GLU A 131 -1.34 -5.33 -7.02
N PRO A 132 -2.19 -5.68 -6.05
CA PRO A 132 -1.73 -6.11 -4.73
C PRO A 132 -1.10 -7.51 -4.80
N VAL A 133 0.03 -7.67 -4.11
CA VAL A 133 0.78 -8.93 -4.01
C VAL A 133 0.63 -9.55 -2.62
N LYS A 134 0.65 -8.72 -1.57
CA LYS A 134 0.61 -9.16 -0.18
C LYS A 134 0.01 -8.10 0.72
N THR A 135 -0.82 -8.54 1.67
CA THR A 135 -1.31 -7.70 2.77
C THR A 135 -0.59 -8.07 4.06
N VAL A 136 -0.14 -7.07 4.80
CA VAL A 136 0.54 -7.23 6.09
C VAL A 136 -0.17 -6.37 7.13
N PHE A 137 -0.50 -6.97 8.26
CA PHE A 137 -0.92 -6.25 9.47
C PHE A 137 0.29 -6.18 10.40
N THR A 138 0.67 -4.98 10.81
CA THR A 138 1.83 -4.80 11.67
C THR A 138 1.54 -3.81 12.78
N GLN A 139 2.26 -3.97 13.89
CA GLN A 139 2.23 -3.07 15.02
C GLN A 139 3.66 -2.69 15.39
N LEU A 140 3.97 -1.40 15.31
CA LEU A 140 5.20 -0.83 15.81
C LEU A 140 5.02 -0.54 17.31
N PRO A 141 5.94 -0.97 18.19
CA PRO A 141 5.88 -0.64 19.60
C PRO A 141 6.08 0.86 19.84
N ARG A 142 5.84 1.34 21.06
CA ARG A 142 6.23 2.69 21.50
C ARG A 142 7.75 2.86 21.43
N ALA A 143 8.21 4.08 21.12
CA ALA A 143 9.62 4.42 20.99
C ALA A 143 10.37 3.48 20.03
N PHE A 144 9.67 3.02 18.99
CA PHE A 144 10.27 2.22 17.94
C PHE A 144 11.13 3.14 17.07
N ASP A 145 12.38 2.75 16.85
CA ASP A 145 13.31 3.49 16.00
C ASP A 145 13.86 2.55 14.93
N ASN A 146 13.58 2.86 13.66
CA ASN A 146 14.06 2.12 12.52
C ASN A 146 15.08 2.99 11.76
N PRO A 147 16.37 2.61 11.76
CA PRO A 147 17.43 3.40 11.14
C PRO A 147 17.24 3.48 9.62
N TRP A 148 18.06 4.25 8.92
CA TRP A 148 18.01 4.40 7.46
C TRP A 148 17.91 3.05 6.73
N HIS A 149 16.78 2.81 6.07
CA HIS A 149 16.43 1.57 5.38
C HIS A 149 15.66 1.82 4.08
N TYR A 150 15.62 0.80 3.22
CA TYR A 150 14.71 0.73 2.09
C TYR A 150 13.38 0.10 2.51
N CYS A 151 12.28 0.42 1.82
CA CYS A 151 11.06 -0.36 1.99
C CYS A 151 11.24 -1.77 1.38
N PRO A 152 10.56 -2.82 1.88
CA PRO A 152 10.75 -4.17 1.34
C PRO A 152 10.37 -4.30 -0.15
N THR A 153 9.39 -3.51 -0.59
CA THR A 153 8.90 -3.41 -1.96
C THR A 153 8.00 -2.18 -2.07
N SER A 154 7.57 -1.83 -3.27
CA SER A 154 6.55 -0.81 -3.49
C SER A 154 5.28 -1.16 -2.73
N GLN A 155 4.80 -0.23 -1.90
CA GLN A 155 3.72 -0.53 -0.98
C GLN A 155 2.91 0.71 -0.58
N PHE A 156 1.63 0.46 -0.35
CA PHE A 156 0.77 1.37 0.39
C PHE A 156 0.83 1.03 1.88
N VAL A 157 0.94 2.04 2.74
CA VAL A 157 0.91 1.90 4.21
C VAL A 157 -0.21 2.77 4.74
N PHE A 158 -1.22 2.15 5.34
CA PHE A 158 -2.34 2.84 5.96
C PHE A 158 -2.23 2.76 7.48
N VAL A 159 -2.18 3.89 8.16
CA VAL A 159 -2.11 3.95 9.62
C VAL A 159 -3.52 3.85 10.20
N THR A 160 -3.79 2.75 10.92
CA THR A 160 -5.10 2.47 11.52
C THR A 160 -5.22 2.93 12.97
N LYS A 161 -4.09 3.13 13.66
CA LYS A 161 -4.03 3.62 15.04
C LYS A 161 -2.66 4.20 15.36
N GLY A 162 -2.64 5.27 16.16
CA GLY A 162 -1.40 5.87 16.67
C GLY A 162 -0.73 6.78 15.64
N SER A 163 0.59 6.90 15.72
CA SER A 163 1.40 7.75 14.86
C SER A 163 2.71 7.08 14.44
N TRP A 164 3.19 7.42 13.25
CA TRP A 164 4.44 6.92 12.68
C TRP A 164 5.17 8.08 11.99
N TRP A 165 6.35 8.43 12.49
CA TRP A 165 7.18 9.44 11.86
C TRP A 165 8.06 8.84 10.78
N ILE A 166 8.34 9.64 9.75
CA ILE A 166 9.25 9.33 8.65
C ILE A 166 10.19 10.50 8.48
N GLN A 167 11.46 10.21 8.30
CA GLN A 167 12.49 11.18 7.93
C GLN A 167 13.17 10.78 6.63
N THR A 168 13.24 11.72 5.70
CA THR A 168 13.87 11.55 4.39
C THR A 168 15.24 12.23 4.35
N THR A 169 16.07 11.85 3.38
CA THR A 169 17.46 12.32 3.29
C THR A 169 17.59 13.77 2.82
N ASP A 170 16.51 14.37 2.31
CA ASP A 170 16.42 15.81 2.09
C ASP A 170 16.19 16.63 3.38
N GLY A 171 16.10 15.95 4.53
CA GLY A 171 15.89 16.56 5.84
C GLY A 171 14.41 16.70 6.23
N THR A 172 13.48 16.40 5.33
CA THR A 172 12.04 16.45 5.64
C THR A 172 11.69 15.38 6.68
N ARG A 173 10.92 15.77 7.70
CA ARG A 173 10.34 14.84 8.68
C ARG A 173 8.84 15.10 8.81
N VAL A 174 8.05 14.04 8.68
CA VAL A 174 6.58 14.08 8.80
C VAL A 174 6.11 13.04 9.81
N THR A 175 4.96 13.26 10.41
CA THR A 175 4.30 12.29 11.31
C THR A 175 2.95 11.93 10.72
N LEU A 176 2.79 10.66 10.36
CA LEU A 176 1.57 10.10 9.81
C LEU A 176 0.72 9.57 10.98
N GLY A 177 -0.50 10.06 11.09
CA GLY A 177 -1.47 9.68 12.10
C GLY A 177 -2.53 8.72 11.59
N THR A 178 -3.51 8.44 12.44
CA THR A 178 -4.66 7.60 12.05
C THR A 178 -5.39 8.19 10.85
N ASN A 179 -5.69 7.34 9.86
CA ASN A 179 -6.26 7.66 8.54
C ASN A 179 -5.29 8.20 7.49
N ASP A 180 -4.00 8.39 7.81
CA ASP A 180 -3.02 8.70 6.78
C ASP A 180 -2.69 7.48 5.92
N LEU A 181 -2.63 7.70 4.61
CA LEU A 181 -2.15 6.75 3.61
C LEU A 181 -0.80 7.23 3.07
N LEU A 182 0.18 6.34 3.03
CA LEU A 182 1.46 6.53 2.34
C LEU A 182 1.54 5.60 1.15
N TYR A 183 2.08 6.07 0.03
CA TYR A 183 2.68 5.22 -1.00
C TYR A 183 4.19 5.47 -1.07
N GLN A 184 4.97 4.39 -1.01
CA GLN A 184 6.42 4.42 -1.11
C GLN A 184 6.89 3.30 -2.03
N ASP A 185 7.94 3.58 -2.79
CA ASP A 185 8.62 2.64 -3.68
C ASP A 185 10.15 2.73 -3.56
N ASN A 186 10.67 3.31 -2.48
CA ASN A 186 12.10 3.39 -2.22
C ASN A 186 12.69 2.04 -1.75
N SER A 187 12.51 0.99 -2.56
CA SER A 187 13.00 -0.36 -2.29
C SER A 187 14.47 -0.52 -2.69
N GLU A 188 15.09 -1.66 -2.37
CA GLU A 188 16.48 -1.93 -2.74
C GLU A 188 16.74 -1.84 -4.26
N ALA A 189 15.72 -2.06 -5.10
CA ALA A 189 15.84 -1.89 -6.56
C ALA A 189 16.21 -0.45 -6.97
N VAL A 190 15.95 0.56 -6.12
CA VAL A 190 16.42 1.93 -6.34
C VAL A 190 17.94 2.01 -6.38
N ALA A 191 18.66 1.19 -5.60
CA ALA A 191 20.12 1.24 -5.58
C ALA A 191 20.72 0.90 -6.96
N GLU A 192 20.10 -0.04 -7.69
CA GLU A 192 20.51 -0.36 -9.06
C GLU A 192 20.23 0.81 -10.02
N LEU A 193 19.08 1.48 -9.88
CA LEU A 193 18.70 2.62 -10.72
C LEU A 193 19.60 3.85 -10.52
N LEU A 194 20.04 4.08 -9.28
CA LEU A 194 20.91 5.22 -8.94
C LEU A 194 22.36 4.99 -9.41
N GLY A 195 22.85 3.76 -9.33
CA GLY A 195 24.28 3.49 -9.42
C GLY A 195 25.06 4.13 -8.27
N ASP A 196 26.32 4.47 -8.50
CA ASP A 196 27.12 5.19 -7.52
C ASP A 196 26.89 6.71 -7.61
N VAL A 197 26.12 7.23 -6.66
CA VAL A 197 25.84 8.67 -6.52
C VAL A 197 26.67 9.32 -5.40
N GLY A 198 27.56 8.58 -4.74
CA GLY A 198 28.41 9.09 -3.67
C GLY A 198 27.66 9.63 -2.43
N LEU A 199 26.37 9.33 -2.28
CA LEU A 199 25.51 9.82 -1.20
C LEU A 199 25.31 8.76 -0.13
N GLU A 200 25.60 9.11 1.12
CA GLU A 200 25.26 8.27 2.27
C GLU A 200 23.74 8.12 2.39
N ASN A 201 23.27 6.90 2.62
CA ASN A 201 21.84 6.57 2.73
C ASN A 201 21.01 6.88 1.47
N ALA A 202 21.65 6.91 0.29
CA ALA A 202 20.96 7.09 -0.99
C ALA A 202 19.73 6.18 -1.13
N GLY A 203 18.57 6.78 -1.41
CA GLY A 203 17.28 6.11 -1.58
C GLY A 203 16.65 5.54 -0.29
N LYS A 204 17.24 5.77 0.88
CA LYS A 204 16.70 5.27 2.17
C LYS A 204 15.83 6.31 2.89
N HIS A 205 15.04 5.84 3.84
CA HIS A 205 14.37 6.68 4.83
C HIS A 205 14.60 6.12 6.23
N ALA A 206 14.50 6.96 7.26
CA ALA A 206 14.39 6.53 8.65
C ALA A 206 12.93 6.65 9.09
N SER A 207 12.48 5.82 10.01
CA SER A 207 11.10 5.90 10.49
C SER A 207 10.94 5.32 11.89
N GLY A 208 9.85 5.67 12.57
CA GLY A 208 9.65 5.21 13.93
C GLY A 208 8.38 5.71 14.58
N THR A 209 8.26 5.46 15.87
CA THR A 209 7.19 5.97 16.72
C THR A 209 7.81 6.75 17.87
N ASP A 210 7.12 7.79 18.33
CA ASP A 210 7.51 8.51 19.54
C ASP A 210 6.81 7.83 20.74
N ASP A 211 5.83 8.50 21.36
CA ASP A 211 5.24 8.06 22.62
C ASP A 211 4.09 7.05 22.49
N ASP A 212 3.67 6.67 21.28
CA ASP A 212 2.55 5.75 21.07
C ASP A 212 2.94 4.54 20.20
N LEU A 213 2.22 3.44 20.37
CA LEU A 213 2.29 2.34 19.40
C LEU A 213 1.65 2.80 18.08
N CYS A 214 2.05 2.19 16.97
CA CYS A 214 1.42 2.41 15.67
C CYS A 214 0.90 1.11 15.09
N GLN A 215 -0.35 1.07 14.64
CA GLN A 215 -0.90 -0.06 13.88
C GLN A 215 -1.05 0.34 12.42
N GLN A 216 -0.63 -0.56 11.54
CA GLN A 216 -0.61 -0.32 10.11
C GLN A 216 -1.18 -1.51 9.36
N VAL A 217 -1.87 -1.20 8.26
CA VAL A 217 -2.18 -2.15 7.18
C VAL A 217 -1.32 -1.79 5.99
N ILE A 218 -0.50 -2.72 5.54
CA ILE A 218 0.40 -2.55 4.41
C ILE A 218 -0.10 -3.40 3.25
N VAL A 219 -0.24 -2.80 2.08
CA VAL A 219 -0.54 -3.49 0.82
C VAL A 219 0.68 -3.34 -0.07
N GLN A 220 1.45 -4.41 -0.19
CA GLN A 220 2.57 -4.52 -1.12
C GLN A 220 2.04 -4.74 -2.54
N VAL A 221 2.62 -4.07 -3.52
CA VAL A 221 2.10 -4.03 -4.89
C VAL A 221 3.16 -4.36 -5.93
N LYS A 222 2.73 -4.83 -7.09
CA LYS A 222 3.60 -5.11 -8.23
C LYS A 222 3.87 -3.84 -9.03
N ARG A 223 4.91 -3.09 -8.64
CA ARG A 223 5.41 -1.92 -9.37
C ARG A 223 6.89 -1.73 -9.10
N ASP A 224 7.68 -1.60 -10.15
CA ASP A 224 9.10 -1.25 -10.03
C ASP A 224 9.24 0.24 -9.65
N PRO A 225 10.28 0.60 -8.87
CA PRO A 225 10.52 2.00 -8.53
C PRO A 225 10.85 2.85 -9.75
N VAL A 226 10.45 4.12 -9.71
CA VAL A 226 10.78 5.12 -10.72
C VAL A 226 11.39 6.35 -10.03
N LEU A 227 12.59 6.75 -10.48
CA LEU A 227 13.26 7.95 -9.97
C LEU A 227 12.52 9.22 -10.43
N ASN A 228 12.56 10.27 -9.60
CA ASN A 228 11.90 11.57 -9.83
C ASN A 228 10.37 11.51 -10.02
N GLU A 229 9.69 10.45 -9.56
CA GLU A 229 8.24 10.30 -9.74
C GLU A 229 7.44 10.64 -8.45
N ASN A 230 7.05 11.91 -8.31
CA ASN A 230 6.19 12.39 -7.21
C ASN A 230 4.68 12.10 -7.44
N LYS A 231 4.25 11.78 -8.67
CA LYS A 231 2.82 11.55 -8.98
C LYS A 231 2.62 10.27 -9.80
N PRO A 232 2.69 9.08 -9.17
CA PRO A 232 2.57 7.81 -9.86
C PRO A 232 1.15 7.39 -10.28
N PHE A 233 0.09 8.12 -9.86
CA PHE A 233 -1.33 7.75 -10.01
C PHE A 233 -2.22 8.89 -10.50
#